data_AF-A0A835QCS2-F1
#
_entry.id   AF-A0A835QCS2-F1
#
_cell.length_a   1.000
_cell.length_b   1.000
_cell.length_c   1.000
_cell.angle_alpha   90.00
_cell.angle_beta   90.00
_cell.angle_gamma   90.00
#
_symmetry.space_group_name_H-M   'P 1'
#
loop_
_entity.id
_entity.type
_entity.pdbx_description
1 polymer ?
#
loop_
_entity_poly.entity_id
_entity_poly.type
_entity_poly.pdbx_seq_one_letter_code
_entity_poly.pdbx_strand_id
1 'polypeptide(L)'
;MDEGAHFNPAGKEHGAPEDENRHAGDLGNVIVGEDDSLSGPNSIIGRAVVVHADPDDLGKGGHELSKSTGNAGGRLACGIIGLQA
;
A
#
# COMPACT_ATOMS: atom_id res chain seq x y z
N MET A 1 -2.61 13.10 11.23
CA MET A 1 -2.97 11.68 11.42
C MET A 1 -1.70 10.89 11.17
N ASP A 2 -1.56 9.74 11.81
CA ASP A 2 -0.34 8.93 11.69
C ASP A 2 -0.80 7.63 11.00
N GLU A 3 -0.58 7.52 9.68
CA GLU A 3 -1.19 6.47 8.85
C GLU A 3 -0.55 5.08 9.04
N GLY A 4 0.33 4.92 10.02
CA GLY A 4 0.95 3.63 10.37
C GLY A 4 1.84 3.05 9.26
N ALA A 5 2.16 1.77 9.38
CA ALA A 5 2.85 0.99 8.35
C ALA A 5 1.84 0.41 7.32
N HIS A 6 2.34 -0.09 6.20
CA HIS A 6 1.51 -0.74 5.18
C HIS A 6 0.72 -1.91 5.80
N PHE A 7 -0.49 -2.16 5.29
CA PHE A 7 -1.30 -3.27 5.79
C PHE A 7 -0.62 -4.61 5.48
N ASN A 8 -0.11 -5.27 6.52
CA ASN A 8 0.71 -6.46 6.40
C ASN A 8 0.30 -7.56 7.40
N PRO A 9 -0.87 -8.20 7.21
CA PRO A 9 -1.35 -9.24 8.12
C PRO A 9 -0.50 -10.53 8.04
N ALA A 10 0.24 -10.72 6.94
CA ALA A 10 1.05 -11.91 6.68
C ALA A 10 2.53 -11.75 7.08
N GLY A 11 2.95 -10.57 7.57
CA GLY A 11 4.35 -10.31 7.95
C GLY A 11 5.35 -10.43 6.80
N LYS A 12 4.92 -10.14 5.57
CA LYS A 12 5.75 -10.18 4.35
C LYS A 12 6.63 -8.94 4.22
N GLU A 13 7.58 -8.96 3.30
CA GLU A 13 8.31 -7.76 2.87
C GLU A 13 7.48 -6.96 1.87
N HIS A 14 7.82 -5.68 1.66
CA HIS A 14 7.23 -4.86 0.60
C HIS A 14 7.59 -5.39 -0.80
N GLY A 15 6.65 -5.32 -1.74
CA GLY A 15 6.83 -5.77 -3.12
C GLY A 15 5.78 -5.24 -4.11
N ALA A 16 5.91 -5.58 -5.39
CA ALA A 16 4.95 -5.20 -6.43
C ALA A 16 3.60 -5.92 -6.24
N PRO A 17 2.46 -5.40 -6.76
CA PRO A 17 1.14 -6.04 -6.65
C PRO A 17 1.07 -7.50 -7.14
N GLU A 18 1.88 -7.83 -8.16
CA GLU A 18 2.00 -9.15 -8.76
C GLU A 18 2.98 -10.09 -8.04
N ASP A 19 3.79 -9.58 -7.10
CA ASP A 19 4.76 -10.39 -6.38
C ASP A 19 4.08 -11.26 -5.31
N GLU A 20 4.44 -12.55 -5.22
CA GLU A 20 3.93 -13.43 -4.15
C GLU A 20 4.35 -12.95 -2.76
N ASN A 21 5.50 -12.29 -2.65
CA ASN A 21 6.02 -11.69 -1.43
C ASN A 21 5.85 -10.18 -1.46
N ARG A 22 4.71 -9.70 -0.94
CA ARG A 22 4.35 -8.29 -0.81
C ARG A 22 3.50 -8.08 0.44
N HIS A 23 3.37 -6.85 0.93
CA HIS A 23 2.32 -6.52 1.88
C HIS A 23 0.95 -6.59 1.21
N ALA A 24 -0.10 -6.89 1.98
CA ALA A 24 -1.47 -6.91 1.45
C ALA A 24 -1.93 -5.52 0.99
N GLY A 25 -1.39 -4.45 1.58
CA GLY A 25 -1.66 -3.06 1.20
C GLY A 25 -0.74 -2.50 0.10
N ASP A 26 0.19 -3.26 -0.45
CA ASP A 26 1.05 -2.79 -1.54
C ASP A 26 0.27 -2.84 -2.87
N LEU A 27 -0.24 -1.68 -3.28
CA LEU A 27 -0.95 -1.50 -4.56
C LEU A 27 -0.04 -0.97 -5.68
N GLY A 28 1.24 -0.75 -5.39
CA GLY A 28 2.22 -0.22 -6.33
C GLY A 28 1.87 1.19 -6.81
N ASN A 29 2.21 1.47 -8.07
CA ASN A 29 1.88 2.74 -8.70
C ASN A 29 0.43 2.72 -9.21
N VAL A 30 -0.36 3.73 -8.83
CA VAL A 30 -1.80 3.75 -9.10
C VAL A 30 -2.11 3.99 -10.57
N ILE A 31 -2.71 2.99 -11.21
CA ILE A 31 -3.60 3.13 -12.37
C ILE A 31 -4.94 2.55 -11.90
N VAL A 32 -6.01 3.36 -11.89
CA VAL A 32 -7.30 2.96 -11.28
C VAL A 32 -7.89 1.75 -12.04
N GLY A 33 -7.98 0.60 -11.36
CA GLY A 33 -8.47 -0.70 -11.87
C GLY A 33 -9.24 -1.49 -10.79
N GLU A 34 -9.65 -2.73 -11.09
CA GLU A 34 -10.79 -3.44 -10.44
C GLU A 34 -10.46 -4.36 -9.23
N ASP A 35 -9.21 -4.44 -8.76
CA ASP A 35 -8.73 -5.57 -7.94
C ASP A 35 -8.88 -5.47 -6.40
N ASP A 36 -9.50 -4.40 -5.88
CA ASP A 36 -9.58 -4.16 -4.43
C ASP A 36 -10.80 -4.82 -3.73
N SER A 37 -10.56 -5.57 -2.65
CA SER A 37 -11.63 -6.26 -1.90
C SER A 37 -12.29 -5.38 -0.82
N LEU A 38 -13.61 -5.21 -0.90
CA LEU A 38 -14.40 -4.40 0.03
C LEU A 38 -15.07 -5.22 1.16
N SER A 39 -14.82 -6.53 1.25
CA SER A 39 -15.49 -7.43 2.23
C SER A 39 -14.57 -8.53 2.76
N GLY A 40 -15.01 -9.24 3.80
CA GLY A 40 -14.26 -10.33 4.42
C GLY A 40 -13.03 -9.88 5.23
N PRO A 41 -12.15 -10.82 5.65
CA PRO A 41 -11.02 -10.53 6.54
C PRO A 41 -9.96 -9.60 5.93
N ASN A 42 -9.92 -9.48 4.60
CA ASN A 42 -8.98 -8.63 3.88
C ASN A 42 -9.63 -7.31 3.40
N SER A 43 -10.83 -6.97 3.90
CA SER A 43 -11.49 -5.72 3.52
C SER A 43 -10.60 -4.51 3.79
N ILE A 44 -10.59 -3.58 2.83
CA ILE A 44 -9.90 -2.29 2.93
C ILE A 44 -10.79 -1.16 3.45
N ILE A 45 -12.08 -1.42 3.68
CA ILE A 45 -12.99 -0.44 4.30
C ILE A 45 -12.45 -0.04 5.68
N GLY A 46 -12.41 1.26 5.95
CA GLY A 46 -11.88 1.85 7.19
C GLY A 46 -10.35 2.01 7.21
N ARG A 47 -9.64 1.60 6.16
CA ARG A 47 -8.20 1.87 5.96
C ARG A 47 -7.98 3.18 5.21
N ALA A 48 -6.73 3.65 5.18
CA ALA A 48 -6.34 4.83 4.41
C ALA A 48 -5.75 4.45 3.05
N VAL A 49 -6.13 5.18 2.01
CA VAL A 49 -5.33 5.31 0.78
C VAL A 49 -4.36 6.47 0.99
N VAL A 50 -3.11 6.29 0.59
CA VAL A 50 -2.05 7.31 0.72
C VAL A 50 -1.40 7.50 -0.65
N VAL A 51 -1.27 8.76 -1.08
CA VAL A 51 -0.50 9.15 -2.27
C VAL A 51 0.85 9.67 -1.81
N HIS A 52 1.90 9.08 -2.36
CA HIS A 52 3.28 9.39 -2.02
C HIS A 52 3.91 10.43 -2.97
N ALA A 53 5.01 11.05 -2.52
CA ALA A 53 5.69 12.13 -3.23
C ALA A 53 6.59 11.61 -4.36
N ASP A 54 7.17 10.42 -4.16
CA ASP A 54 8.13 9.81 -5.07
C ASP A 54 7.59 8.47 -5.61
N PRO A 55 8.07 8.00 -6.78
CA PRO A 55 7.70 6.70 -7.32
C PRO A 55 8.10 5.55 -6.38
N ASP A 56 7.22 4.56 -6.25
CA ASP A 56 7.49 3.33 -5.53
C ASP A 56 8.49 2.45 -6.32
N ASP A 57 9.57 2.03 -5.68
CA ASP A 57 10.62 1.16 -6.22
C ASP A 57 10.28 -0.34 -6.20
N LEU A 58 9.11 -0.69 -5.65
CA LEU A 58 8.52 -2.02 -5.58
C LEU A 58 9.40 -3.02 -4.81
N GLY A 59 10.18 -2.55 -3.85
CA GLY A 59 11.08 -3.39 -3.06
C GLY A 59 12.33 -3.84 -3.83
N LYS A 60 12.63 -3.20 -4.97
CA LYS A 60 13.69 -3.60 -5.92
C LYS A 60 14.83 -2.58 -6.00
N GLY A 61 14.75 -1.48 -5.25
CA GLY A 61 15.74 -0.39 -5.27
C GLY A 61 17.01 -0.65 -4.48
N GLY A 62 17.07 -1.70 -3.65
CA GLY A 62 18.26 -2.09 -2.88
C GLY A 62 18.59 -1.19 -1.67
N HIS A 63 17.79 -0.14 -1.43
CA HIS A 63 17.86 0.68 -0.22
C HIS A 63 17.17 -0.03 0.96
N GLU A 64 17.58 0.27 2.21
CA GLU A 64 16.97 -0.35 3.41
C GLU A 64 15.45 -0.11 3.50
N LEU A 65 14.99 1.04 3.02
CA LEU A 65 13.56 1.39 2.99
C LEU A 65 12.79 0.78 1.83
N SER A 66 13.49 0.18 0.85
CA SER A 66 12.87 -0.44 -0.32
C SER A 66 11.95 -1.59 0.14
N LYS A 67 12.43 -2.46 1.04
CA LYS A 67 11.65 -3.59 1.58
C LYS A 67 10.57 -3.21 2.59
N SER A 68 10.45 -1.94 2.96
CA SER A 68 9.44 -1.48 3.92
C SER A 68 8.40 -0.52 3.33
N THR A 69 8.82 0.42 2.48
CA THR A 69 7.99 1.55 2.03
C THR A 69 8.13 1.83 0.53
N GLY A 70 8.83 0.96 -0.22
CA GLY A 70 9.09 1.20 -1.64
C GLY A 70 9.96 2.43 -1.90
N ASN A 71 10.57 2.99 -0.85
CA ASN A 71 11.28 4.27 -0.90
C ASN A 71 10.47 5.43 -1.53
N ALA A 72 9.13 5.42 -1.39
CA ALA A 72 8.22 6.35 -2.06
C ALA A 72 8.18 7.77 -1.44
N GLY A 73 9.03 8.06 -0.46
CA GLY A 73 9.12 9.38 0.14
C GLY A 73 7.88 9.84 0.94
N GLY A 74 7.67 11.15 1.00
CA GLY A 74 6.63 11.77 1.83
C GLY A 74 5.19 11.45 1.41
N ARG A 75 4.22 11.65 2.31
CA ARG A 75 2.79 11.43 2.06
C ARG A 75 2.13 12.74 1.65
N LEU A 76 1.74 12.87 0.37
CA LEU A 76 1.14 14.09 -0.19
C LEU A 76 -0.35 14.23 0.15
N ALA A 77 -1.08 13.12 0.13
CA ALA A 77 -2.50 13.07 0.43
C ALA A 77 -2.87 11.74 1.06
N CYS A 78 -3.89 11.76 1.91
CA CYS A 78 -4.47 10.56 2.49
C CYS A 78 -5.98 10.69 2.62
N GLY A 79 -6.69 9.56 2.56
CA GLY A 79 -8.14 9.51 2.75
C GLY A 79 -8.60 8.15 3.25
N ILE A 80 -9.60 8.14 4.12
CA ILE A 80 -10.21 6.90 4.62
C ILE A 80 -11.16 6.34 3.56
N ILE A 81 -11.05 5.04 3.28
CA ILE A 81 -11.97 4.31 2.42
C ILE A 81 -13.27 4.07 3.20
N GLY A 82 -14.28 4.87 2.90
CA GLY A 82 -15.60 4.75 3.49
C GLY A 82 -16.59 4.07 2.54
N LEU A 83 -17.66 3.50 3.11
CA LEU A 83 -18.84 3.14 2.34
C LEU A 83 -19.58 4.41 1.94
N GLN A 84 -19.92 4.52 0.66
CA GLN A 84 -20.81 5.57 0.17
C GLN A 84 -22.27 5.15 0.42
N ALA A 85 -23.06 6.08 0.96
CA ALA A 85 -24.50 5.90 1.18
C ALA A 85 -25.31 6.25 -0.08
#